data_AF-A0A2K8VDC7-F1
#
_entry.id   AF-A0A2K8VDC7-F1
#
_cell.length_a   1.000
_cell.length_b   1.000
_cell.length_c   1.000
_cell.angle_alpha   90.00
_cell.angle_beta   90.00
_cell.angle_gamma   90.00
#
_symmetry.space_group_name_H-M   'P 1'
#
loop_
_entity.id
_entity.type
_entity.pdbx_description
1 polymer ?
#
loop_
_entity_poly.entity_id
_entity_poly.type
_entity_poly.pdbx_seq_one_letter_code
_entity_poly.pdbx_strand_id
1 'polypeptide(L)'
;MLIVITSEQELENESTLLNQLFSKGLEVLHLRKPSFNIEQYRVLLKDINPKFYNRIMIHENHELCKEFNLRGIHLQEQPRIDLGDNLKNFTDSYKKIGFKVSSSFHDPEVLNASEIHFDYHLLSPVFSSISKKGYKGKGFDVNHIRKTIIGMGGVNAETVQKVYELGYSGVGVLGGIWNSEDIIESFKVISKECNKVRDFNLELFSGDGELTKLKEMLSDRYTQLDIDHALINAVAYGKKEVADYLISLGADISYGDYEGVYYAVHNNELEGLKYAISKGVDINVNDGMIINAAIYTTIQKKCTKLLNWIVDNKASKELLTQDSKDLLQKYGTKKQQELISSLYIEN
;
A
#
# COMPACT_ATOMS: atom_id res chain seq x y z
N MET A 1 5.52 -2.96 3.34
CA MET A 1 5.87 -3.21 4.76
C MET A 1 7.28 -2.71 5.02
N LEU A 2 7.52 -1.99 6.12
CA LEU A 2 8.85 -1.57 6.58
C LEU A 2 9.26 -2.30 7.86
N ILE A 3 10.27 -3.16 7.74
CA ILE A 3 10.87 -3.87 8.86
C ILE A 3 12.21 -3.21 9.24
N VAL A 4 12.41 -3.01 10.54
CA VAL A 4 13.73 -2.65 11.08
C VAL A 4 14.26 -3.82 11.88
N ILE A 5 15.49 -4.24 11.61
CA ILE A 5 16.20 -5.27 12.37
C ILE A 5 17.12 -4.54 13.33
N THR A 6 17.12 -4.90 14.62
CA THR A 6 18.00 -4.28 15.61
C THR A 6 19.47 -4.39 15.23
N SER A 7 20.30 -3.46 15.71
CA SER A 7 21.75 -3.61 15.64
C SER A 7 22.17 -4.92 16.30
N GLU A 8 23.14 -5.64 15.73
CA GLU A 8 23.71 -6.82 16.38
C GLU A 8 24.55 -6.43 17.60
N GLN A 9 25.08 -5.21 17.61
CA GLN A 9 25.85 -4.67 18.72
C GLN A 9 24.92 -4.10 19.79
N GLU A 10 25.36 -4.14 21.04
CA GLU A 10 24.70 -3.45 22.13
C GLU A 10 24.87 -1.94 21.94
N LEU A 11 23.77 -1.20 22.07
CA LEU A 11 23.76 0.24 21.95
C LEU A 11 23.34 0.86 23.28
N GLU A 12 24.01 1.94 23.66
CA GLU A 12 23.59 2.73 24.80
C GLU A 12 22.20 3.33 24.53
N ASN A 13 21.30 3.28 25.51
CA ASN A 13 19.93 3.81 25.41
C ASN A 13 19.09 3.20 24.26
N GLU A 14 19.35 1.95 23.87
CA GLU A 14 18.66 1.30 22.75
C GLU A 14 17.14 1.29 22.90
N SER A 15 16.62 0.98 24.09
CA SER A 15 15.17 0.99 24.36
C SER A 15 14.54 2.37 24.07
N THR A 16 15.23 3.46 24.38
CA THR A 16 14.79 4.83 24.07
C THR A 16 14.69 5.04 22.56
N LEU A 17 15.71 4.63 21.80
CA LEU A 17 15.71 4.72 20.33
C LEU A 17 14.59 3.88 19.72
N LEU A 18 14.39 2.65 20.19
CA LEU A 18 13.32 1.77 19.70
C LEU A 18 11.93 2.37 19.96
N ASN A 19 11.68 2.91 21.15
CA ASN A 19 10.43 3.62 21.45
C ASN A 19 10.22 4.84 20.55
N GLN A 20 11.29 5.59 20.24
CA GLN A 20 11.23 6.70 19.30
C GLN A 20 10.88 6.23 17.88
N LEU A 21 11.54 5.19 17.36
CA LEU A 21 11.22 4.60 16.05
C LEU A 21 9.74 4.17 15.97
N PHE A 22 9.24 3.47 16.99
CA PHE A 22 7.82 3.11 17.06
C PHE A 22 6.89 4.32 17.10
N SER A 23 7.24 5.36 17.85
CA SER A 23 6.47 6.61 17.89
C SER A 23 6.42 7.33 16.54
N LYS A 24 7.44 7.11 15.69
CA LYS A 24 7.53 7.65 14.33
C LYS A 24 6.92 6.72 13.26
N GLY A 25 6.26 5.64 13.67
CA GLY A 25 5.50 4.79 12.76
C GLY A 25 6.20 3.50 12.34
N LEU A 26 7.24 3.04 13.06
CA LEU A 26 7.81 1.72 12.81
C LEU A 26 6.72 0.63 12.86
N GLU A 27 6.62 -0.12 11.76
CA GLU A 27 5.59 -1.15 11.56
C GLU A 27 5.94 -2.43 12.26
N VAL A 28 7.15 -2.93 12.03
CA VAL A 28 7.63 -4.19 12.58
C VAL A 28 9.10 -4.05 12.96
N LEU A 29 9.42 -4.37 14.21
CA LEU A 29 10.78 -4.53 14.69
C LEU A 29 11.14 -6.02 14.72
N HIS A 30 12.24 -6.38 14.08
CA HIS A 30 12.89 -7.67 14.22
C HIS A 30 13.95 -7.55 15.32
N LEU A 31 13.64 -8.03 16.51
CA LEU A 31 14.55 -8.04 17.65
C LEU A 31 15.48 -9.25 17.54
N ARG A 32 16.75 -8.96 17.25
CA ARG A 32 17.84 -9.93 17.09
C ARG A 32 19.11 -9.40 17.75
N LYS A 33 19.52 -10.10 18.80
CA LYS A 33 20.70 -9.80 19.63
C LYS A 33 21.48 -11.09 19.88
N PRO A 34 22.39 -11.47 18.97
CA PRO A 34 23.12 -12.76 19.07
C PRO A 34 23.97 -12.90 20.34
N SER A 35 24.40 -11.78 20.93
CA SER A 35 25.19 -11.75 22.16
C SER A 35 24.36 -11.76 23.44
N PHE A 36 23.04 -11.57 23.36
CA PHE A 36 22.19 -11.46 24.55
C PHE A 36 21.73 -12.83 25.04
N ASN A 37 21.74 -13.01 26.36
CA ASN A 37 20.99 -14.08 27.01
C ASN A 37 19.52 -13.68 27.22
N ILE A 38 18.70 -14.65 27.64
CA ILE A 38 17.26 -14.44 27.84
C ILE A 38 16.91 -13.31 28.83
N GLU A 39 17.68 -13.12 29.90
CA GLU A 39 17.44 -12.04 30.86
C GLU A 39 17.72 -10.67 30.26
N GLN A 40 18.77 -10.54 29.43
CA GLN A 40 19.07 -9.31 28.72
C GLN A 40 17.97 -8.96 27.71
N TYR A 41 17.44 -9.96 26.99
CA TYR A 41 16.24 -9.76 26.16
C TYR A 41 15.05 -9.26 26.99
N ARG A 42 14.81 -9.88 28.15
CA ARG A 42 13.70 -9.52 29.04
C ARG A 42 13.82 -8.09 29.56
N VAL A 43 15.04 -7.64 29.91
CA VAL A 43 15.30 -6.26 30.32
C VAL A 43 14.99 -5.29 29.18
N LEU A 44 15.55 -5.51 27.99
CA LEU A 44 15.31 -4.64 26.83
C LEU A 44 13.82 -4.57 26.46
N LEU A 45 13.11 -5.70 26.50
CA LEU A 45 11.67 -5.75 26.22
C LEU A 45 10.84 -4.98 27.26
N LYS A 46 11.17 -5.08 28.55
CA LYS A 46 10.48 -4.34 29.63
C LYS A 46 10.60 -2.82 29.48
N ASP A 47 11.70 -2.35 28.89
CA ASP A 47 11.92 -0.92 28.65
C ASP A 47 11.23 -0.40 27.37
N ILE A 48 10.72 -1.29 26.51
CA ILE A 48 9.88 -0.92 25.37
C ILE A 48 8.42 -0.77 25.83
N ASN A 49 7.76 0.29 25.38
CA ASN A 49 6.36 0.53 25.73
C ASN A 49 5.47 -0.66 25.29
N PRO A 50 4.69 -1.28 26.20
CA PRO A 50 3.89 -2.47 25.90
C PRO A 50 2.92 -2.33 24.73
N LYS A 51 2.47 -1.11 24.40
CA LYS A 51 1.60 -0.86 23.24
C LYS A 51 2.25 -1.22 21.90
N PHE A 52 3.56 -1.42 21.87
CA PHE A 52 4.32 -1.79 20.68
C PHE A 52 4.70 -3.28 20.63
N TYR A 53 4.39 -4.09 21.64
CA TYR A 53 4.77 -5.51 21.66
C TYR A 53 4.19 -6.30 20.48
N ASN A 54 2.97 -5.98 20.05
CA ASN A 54 2.32 -6.55 18.87
C ASN A 54 2.99 -6.17 17.52
N ARG A 55 4.10 -5.42 17.56
CA ARG A 55 4.95 -5.05 16.42
C ARG A 55 6.36 -5.67 16.50
N ILE A 56 6.67 -6.44 17.54
CA ILE A 56 8.01 -7.02 17.74
C ILE A 56 8.01 -8.50 17.33
N MET A 57 8.91 -8.85 16.42
CA MET A 57 9.22 -10.21 15.97
C MET A 57 10.56 -10.62 16.56
N ILE A 58 10.60 -11.70 17.34
CA ILE A 58 11.81 -12.13 18.04
C ILE A 58 12.52 -13.27 17.29
N HIS A 59 13.85 -13.20 17.16
CA HIS A 59 14.65 -14.20 16.40
C HIS A 59 15.13 -15.34 17.29
N GLU A 60 15.50 -15.04 18.53
CA GLU A 60 15.95 -15.99 19.55
C GLU A 60 15.02 -15.98 20.77
N ASN A 61 15.17 -16.92 21.71
CA ASN A 61 14.37 -16.98 22.95
C ASN A 61 12.84 -16.90 22.70
N HIS A 62 12.32 -17.73 21.78
CA HIS A 62 10.93 -17.68 21.32
C HIS A 62 9.88 -17.83 22.44
N GLU A 63 10.25 -18.39 23.60
CA GLU A 63 9.41 -18.42 24.79
C GLU A 63 8.98 -17.02 25.26
N LEU A 64 9.81 -15.99 25.04
CA LEU A 64 9.49 -14.60 25.39
C LEU A 64 8.35 -14.04 24.55
N CYS A 65 8.07 -14.63 23.37
CA CYS A 65 6.94 -14.25 22.54
C CYS A 65 5.61 -14.42 23.30
N LYS A 66 5.46 -15.53 24.04
CA LYS A 66 4.30 -15.79 24.90
C LYS A 66 4.31 -14.91 26.14
N GLU A 67 5.48 -14.75 26.77
CA GLU A 67 5.63 -13.97 28.00
C GLU A 67 5.18 -12.51 27.83
N PHE A 68 5.55 -11.89 26.71
CA PHE A 68 5.27 -10.47 26.44
C PHE A 68 4.11 -10.24 25.46
N ASN A 69 3.46 -11.31 24.97
CA ASN A 69 2.47 -11.22 23.90
C ASN A 69 2.97 -10.41 22.69
N LEU A 70 4.15 -10.80 22.20
CA LEU A 70 4.80 -10.14 21.06
C LEU A 70 4.04 -10.41 19.75
N ARG A 71 4.44 -9.78 18.64
CA ARG A 71 3.87 -10.04 17.31
C ARG A 71 4.03 -11.50 16.90
N GLY A 72 5.20 -12.06 17.17
CA GLY A 72 5.52 -13.41 16.74
C GLY A 72 7.01 -13.73 16.75
N ILE A 73 7.35 -14.80 16.05
CA ILE A 73 8.72 -15.35 15.99
C ILE A 73 9.27 -15.33 14.56
N HIS A 74 10.58 -15.21 14.47
CA HIS A 74 11.32 -15.31 13.22
C HIS A 74 12.30 -16.47 13.27
N LEU A 75 12.25 -17.33 12.25
CA LEU A 75 13.22 -18.40 12.07
C LEU A 75 14.33 -17.95 11.10
N GLN A 76 15.57 -17.93 11.58
CA GLN A 76 16.71 -17.82 10.67
C GLN A 76 16.83 -19.09 9.80
N GLU A 77 17.51 -19.00 8.66
CA GLU A 77 17.54 -20.09 7.67
C GLU A 77 18.08 -21.41 8.24
N GLN A 78 19.23 -21.38 8.92
CA GLN A 78 19.80 -22.62 9.47
C GLN A 78 18.92 -23.24 10.56
N PRO A 79 18.47 -22.51 11.60
CA PRO A 79 17.49 -23.05 12.56
C PRO A 79 16.20 -23.57 11.91
N ARG A 80 15.70 -22.93 10.84
CA ARG A 80 14.55 -23.43 10.08
C ARG A 80 14.86 -24.80 9.45
N ILE A 81 16.03 -24.95 8.82
CA ILE A 81 16.45 -26.20 8.18
C ILE A 81 16.65 -27.30 9.23
N ASP A 82 17.28 -26.96 10.36
CA ASP A 82 17.59 -27.90 11.44
C ASP A 82 16.34 -28.53 12.08
N LEU A 83 15.19 -27.85 12.00
CA LEU A 83 13.90 -28.40 12.46
C LEU A 83 13.42 -29.58 11.61
N GLY A 84 13.86 -29.70 10.34
CA GLY A 84 13.47 -30.78 9.43
C GLY A 84 11.95 -31.01 9.41
N ASP A 85 11.53 -32.26 9.60
CA ASP A 85 10.12 -32.66 9.62
C ASP A 85 9.30 -32.01 10.75
N ASN A 86 9.95 -31.51 11.81
CA ASN A 86 9.28 -30.84 12.91
C ASN A 86 8.92 -29.38 12.59
N LEU A 87 9.43 -28.81 11.49
CA LEU A 87 9.23 -27.41 11.15
C LEU A 87 7.75 -27.02 11.13
N LYS A 88 6.91 -27.82 10.46
CA LYS A 88 5.48 -27.55 10.36
C LYS A 88 4.80 -27.53 11.72
N ASN A 89 5.06 -28.55 12.55
CA ASN A 89 4.48 -28.63 13.90
C ASN A 89 4.95 -27.47 14.77
N PHE A 90 6.22 -27.10 14.66
CA PHE A 90 6.80 -25.97 15.35
C PHE A 90 6.08 -24.67 14.96
N THR A 91 5.97 -24.35 13.67
CA THR A 91 5.30 -23.13 13.20
C THR A 91 3.81 -23.11 13.56
N ASP A 92 3.12 -24.25 13.40
CA ASP A 92 1.70 -24.37 13.72
C ASP A 92 1.43 -24.14 15.22
N SER A 93 2.37 -24.49 16.09
CA SER A 93 2.22 -24.29 17.54
C SER A 93 2.13 -22.81 17.94
N TYR A 94 2.81 -21.91 17.21
CA TYR A 94 2.72 -20.45 17.42
C TYR A 94 1.53 -19.85 16.68
N LYS A 95 1.25 -20.30 15.45
CA LYS A 95 0.10 -19.81 14.68
C LYS A 95 -1.24 -20.11 15.33
N LYS A 96 -1.41 -21.29 15.92
CA LYS A 96 -2.65 -21.70 16.61
C LYS A 96 -3.04 -20.79 17.78
N ILE A 97 -2.06 -20.11 18.38
CA ILE A 97 -2.28 -19.18 19.49
C ILE A 97 -2.24 -17.71 19.04
N GLY A 98 -2.30 -17.46 17.72
CA GLY A 98 -2.43 -16.12 17.14
C GLY A 98 -1.12 -15.40 16.82
N PHE A 99 0.04 -16.03 17.05
CA PHE A 99 1.33 -15.40 16.72
C PHE A 99 1.68 -15.53 15.25
N LYS A 100 2.34 -14.50 14.74
CA LYS A 100 2.91 -14.48 13.39
C LYS A 100 4.20 -15.31 13.33
N VAL A 101 4.46 -15.94 12.19
CA VAL A 101 5.70 -16.70 11.98
C VAL A 101 6.31 -16.30 10.64
N SER A 102 7.55 -15.84 10.65
CA SER A 102 8.32 -15.52 9.44
C SER A 102 9.64 -16.29 9.40
N SER A 103 10.28 -16.36 8.24
CA SER A 103 11.58 -17.01 8.11
C SER A 103 12.49 -16.34 7.08
N SER A 104 13.80 -16.49 7.30
CA SER A 104 14.85 -16.11 6.35
C SER A 104 15.08 -17.18 5.27
N PHE A 105 15.38 -16.69 4.07
CA PHE A 105 15.78 -17.45 2.89
C PHE A 105 16.90 -16.69 2.15
N HIS A 106 17.81 -17.41 1.51
CA HIS A 106 18.86 -16.83 0.65
C HIS A 106 18.78 -17.28 -0.83
N ASP A 107 17.70 -17.98 -1.17
CA ASP A 107 17.37 -18.46 -2.51
C ASP A 107 15.85 -18.31 -2.78
N PRO A 108 15.45 -17.62 -3.86
CA PRO A 108 14.04 -17.38 -4.19
C PRO A 108 13.30 -18.66 -4.59
N GLU A 109 13.97 -19.64 -5.19
CA GLU A 109 13.31 -20.88 -5.62
C GLU A 109 13.09 -21.82 -4.44
N VAL A 110 14.02 -21.86 -3.48
CA VAL A 110 13.79 -22.55 -2.19
C VAL A 110 12.63 -21.91 -1.42
N LEU A 111 12.55 -20.57 -1.43
CA LEU A 111 11.43 -19.82 -0.84
C LEU A 111 10.11 -20.18 -1.53
N ASN A 112 10.09 -20.17 -2.87
CA ASN A 112 8.91 -20.47 -3.67
C ASN A 112 8.41 -21.91 -3.43
N ALA A 113 9.33 -22.88 -3.39
CA ALA A 113 9.01 -24.28 -3.16
C ALA A 113 8.58 -24.62 -1.71
N SER A 114 8.80 -23.72 -0.74
CA SER A 114 8.44 -23.99 0.65
C SER A 114 6.92 -24.14 0.84
N GLU A 115 6.45 -25.31 1.27
CA GLU A 115 5.03 -25.57 1.58
C GLU A 115 4.60 -25.01 2.95
N ILE A 116 5.56 -24.61 3.78
CA ILE A 116 5.28 -24.03 5.09
C ILE A 116 4.70 -22.63 4.89
N HIS A 117 3.52 -22.42 5.46
CA HIS A 117 2.89 -21.11 5.43
C HIS A 117 3.58 -20.18 6.43
N PHE A 118 4.38 -19.24 5.94
CA PHE A 118 4.90 -18.09 6.69
C PHE A 118 4.06 -16.84 6.41
N ASP A 119 3.94 -15.96 7.40
CA ASP A 119 3.24 -14.68 7.24
C ASP A 119 4.00 -13.73 6.30
N TYR A 120 5.34 -13.84 6.27
CA TYR A 120 6.21 -13.26 5.26
C TYR A 120 7.59 -13.92 5.29
N HIS A 121 8.37 -13.68 4.24
CA HIS A 121 9.68 -14.28 4.03
C HIS A 121 10.72 -13.16 3.93
N LEU A 122 11.81 -13.24 4.69
CA LEU A 122 12.95 -12.35 4.48
C LEU A 122 13.85 -12.98 3.43
N LEU A 123 14.09 -12.29 2.32
CA LEU A 123 14.99 -12.72 1.26
C LEU A 123 16.19 -11.77 1.20
N SER A 124 17.39 -12.32 1.35
CA SER A 124 18.63 -11.56 1.36
C SER A 124 19.80 -12.31 0.69
N PRO A 125 20.86 -11.63 0.22
CA PRO A 125 20.99 -10.19 0.06
C PRO A 125 20.35 -9.68 -1.26
N VAL A 126 19.53 -8.63 -1.19
CA VAL A 126 19.00 -7.95 -2.38
C VAL A 126 20.11 -7.18 -3.09
N PHE A 127 20.80 -6.31 -2.37
CA PHE A 127 21.94 -5.54 -2.86
C PHE A 127 23.24 -5.92 -2.17
N SER A 128 24.36 -5.56 -2.79
CA SER A 128 25.68 -5.80 -2.21
C SER A 128 25.80 -5.06 -0.88
N SER A 129 26.35 -5.73 0.12
CA SER A 129 26.64 -5.08 1.40
C SER A 129 27.82 -4.13 1.24
N ILE A 130 27.66 -2.87 1.65
CA ILE A 130 28.77 -1.89 1.70
C ILE A 130 29.80 -2.31 2.77
N SER A 131 29.36 -2.97 3.85
CA SER A 131 30.19 -3.34 5.01
C SER A 131 30.78 -4.76 4.96
N LYS A 132 30.21 -5.69 4.19
CA LYS A 132 30.76 -7.05 3.98
C LYS A 132 31.47 -7.13 2.62
N LYS A 133 32.77 -6.81 2.59
CA LYS A 133 33.63 -6.98 1.40
C LYS A 133 33.55 -8.44 0.90
N GLY A 134 32.86 -8.67 -0.21
CA GLY A 134 32.65 -9.99 -0.83
C GLY A 134 31.18 -10.40 -1.04
N TYR A 135 30.22 -9.70 -0.43
CA TYR A 135 28.78 -9.96 -0.60
C TYR A 135 28.24 -9.24 -1.85
N LYS A 136 28.20 -9.91 -3.00
CA LYS A 136 27.53 -9.40 -4.21
C LYS A 136 26.02 -9.55 -4.06
N GLY A 137 25.28 -8.44 -4.18
CA GLY A 137 23.82 -8.44 -4.22
C GLY A 137 23.33 -9.26 -5.40
N LYS A 138 22.33 -10.11 -5.14
CA LYS A 138 21.84 -11.04 -6.16
C LYS A 138 20.72 -10.42 -7.01
N GLY A 139 20.12 -9.31 -6.57
CA GLY A 139 19.13 -8.56 -7.33
C GLY A 139 17.97 -9.42 -7.82
N PHE A 140 17.51 -10.37 -7.00
CA PHE A 140 16.49 -11.31 -7.40
C PHE A 140 15.21 -10.57 -7.80
N ASP A 141 14.77 -10.77 -9.04
CA ASP A 141 13.41 -10.48 -9.44
C ASP A 141 12.51 -11.59 -8.89
N VAL A 142 11.52 -11.20 -8.09
CA VAL A 142 10.59 -12.12 -7.43
C VAL A 142 9.14 -11.92 -7.89
N ASN A 143 8.91 -11.20 -8.99
CA ASN A 143 7.56 -10.95 -9.53
C ASN A 143 6.78 -12.23 -9.89
N HIS A 144 7.49 -13.34 -10.14
CA HIS A 144 6.87 -14.65 -10.40
C HIS A 144 6.38 -15.37 -9.13
N ILE A 145 6.80 -14.93 -7.94
CA ILE A 145 6.53 -15.63 -6.68
C ILE A 145 5.33 -15.00 -5.97
N ARG A 146 4.28 -15.79 -5.74
CA ARG A 146 3.04 -15.37 -5.06
C ARG A 146 3.12 -15.56 -3.55
N LYS A 147 4.10 -14.94 -2.91
CA LYS A 147 4.31 -14.93 -1.46
C LYS A 147 4.70 -13.53 -1.01
N THR A 148 4.41 -13.19 0.26
CA THR A 148 4.90 -11.93 0.83
C THR A 148 6.40 -12.03 1.08
N ILE A 149 7.20 -11.32 0.27
CA ILE A 149 8.66 -11.32 0.34
C ILE A 149 9.15 -9.94 0.72
N ILE A 150 9.97 -9.87 1.76
CA ILE A 150 10.58 -8.66 2.28
C ILE A 150 12.05 -8.67 1.87
N GLY A 151 12.46 -7.65 1.13
CA GLY A 151 13.81 -7.54 0.60
C GLY A 151 14.76 -6.99 1.66
N MET A 152 15.86 -7.71 1.90
CA MET A 152 16.88 -7.32 2.86
C MET A 152 18.29 -7.32 2.27
N GLY A 153 19.15 -6.44 2.81
CA GLY A 153 20.56 -6.35 2.45
C GLY A 153 20.82 -5.20 1.48
N GLY A 154 21.52 -4.18 1.99
CA GLY A 154 21.85 -2.96 1.24
C GLY A 154 20.70 -2.00 1.01
N VAL A 155 19.61 -2.11 1.78
CA VAL A 155 18.48 -1.17 1.71
C VAL A 155 18.78 0.13 2.47
N ASN A 156 18.54 1.24 1.81
CA ASN A 156 18.61 2.63 2.28
C ASN A 156 17.59 3.47 1.48
N ALA A 157 17.50 4.78 1.74
CA ALA A 157 16.51 5.66 1.07
C ALA A 157 16.59 5.61 -0.47
N GLU A 158 17.79 5.52 -1.03
CA GLU A 158 18.01 5.53 -2.49
C GLU A 158 17.63 4.20 -3.17
N THR A 159 17.60 3.11 -2.42
CA THR A 159 17.39 1.76 -2.96
C THR A 159 15.99 1.22 -2.73
N VAL A 160 15.17 1.88 -1.88
CA VAL A 160 13.79 1.46 -1.58
C VAL A 160 12.98 1.20 -2.84
N GLN A 161 12.96 2.16 -3.79
CA GLN A 161 12.18 2.04 -5.01
C GLN A 161 12.56 0.79 -5.82
N LYS A 162 13.86 0.55 -5.99
CA LYS A 162 14.38 -0.60 -6.72
C LYS A 162 14.01 -1.94 -6.07
N VAL A 163 13.85 -1.99 -4.75
CA VAL A 163 13.37 -3.22 -4.07
C VAL A 163 11.95 -3.53 -4.53
N TYR A 164 11.04 -2.55 -4.59
CA TYR A 164 9.68 -2.79 -5.03
C TYR A 164 9.58 -3.10 -6.53
N GLU A 165 10.42 -2.47 -7.37
CA GLU A 165 10.50 -2.80 -8.82
C GLU A 165 10.87 -4.26 -9.07
N LEU A 166 11.65 -4.87 -8.17
CA LEU A 166 12.00 -6.29 -8.22
C LEU A 166 10.90 -7.23 -7.67
N GLY A 167 9.72 -6.71 -7.34
CA GLY A 167 8.55 -7.50 -6.94
C GLY A 167 8.41 -7.78 -5.44
N TYR A 168 9.26 -7.17 -4.60
CA TYR A 168 9.18 -7.36 -3.15
C TYR A 168 7.98 -6.60 -2.56
N SER A 169 7.34 -7.20 -1.55
CA SER A 169 6.18 -6.62 -0.85
C SER A 169 6.57 -5.62 0.26
N GLY A 170 7.86 -5.50 0.54
CA GLY A 170 8.38 -4.62 1.56
C GLY A 170 9.89 -4.69 1.69
N VAL A 171 10.42 -3.90 2.62
CA VAL A 171 11.86 -3.77 2.83
C VAL A 171 12.22 -4.04 4.29
N GLY A 172 13.34 -4.73 4.50
CA GLY A 172 13.97 -4.91 5.79
C GLY A 172 15.27 -4.14 5.86
N VAL A 173 15.42 -3.31 6.89
CA VAL A 173 16.51 -2.35 7.02
C VAL A 173 17.27 -2.60 8.32
N LEU A 174 18.60 -2.65 8.20
CA LEU A 174 19.53 -2.72 9.34
C LEU A 174 20.56 -1.61 9.19
N GLY A 175 21.55 -1.79 8.31
CA GLY A 175 22.66 -0.84 8.17
C GLY A 175 22.23 0.54 7.68
N GLY A 176 21.17 0.63 6.88
CA GLY A 176 20.63 1.92 6.43
C GLY A 176 20.17 2.84 7.58
N ILE A 177 19.81 2.27 8.73
CA ILE A 177 19.38 3.01 9.92
C ILE A 177 20.50 3.04 10.96
N TRP A 178 21.08 1.90 11.33
CA TRP A 178 22.01 1.84 12.45
C TRP A 178 23.41 2.37 12.15
N ASN A 179 23.79 2.49 10.87
CA ASN A 179 25.08 3.06 10.47
C ASN A 179 24.99 4.55 10.09
N SER A 180 23.83 5.18 10.27
CA SER A 180 23.69 6.64 10.05
C SER A 180 24.01 7.42 11.31
N GLU A 181 24.49 8.66 11.14
CA GLU A 181 24.73 9.58 12.26
C GLU A 181 23.43 9.93 13.02
N ASP A 182 22.32 10.10 12.30
CA ASP A 182 20.99 10.31 12.87
C ASP A 182 20.04 9.15 12.50
N ILE A 183 19.92 8.21 13.45
CA ILE A 183 19.08 7.00 13.36
C ILE A 183 17.61 7.36 13.08
N ILE A 184 17.09 8.38 13.75
CA ILE A 184 15.68 8.74 13.68
C ILE A 184 15.37 9.42 12.36
N GLU A 185 16.25 10.30 11.89
CA GLU A 185 16.08 10.94 10.59
C GLU A 185 16.25 9.96 9.44
N SER A 186 17.25 9.07 9.51
CA SER A 186 17.41 8.02 8.51
C SER A 186 16.16 7.13 8.40
N PHE A 187 15.59 6.73 9.53
CA PHE A 187 14.32 6.00 9.56
C PHE A 187 13.18 6.78 8.88
N LYS A 188 13.02 8.08 9.18
CA LYS A 188 11.96 8.90 8.56
C LYS A 188 12.11 9.00 7.06
N VAL A 189 13.32 9.23 6.56
CA VAL A 189 13.57 9.34 5.11
C VAL A 189 13.23 8.02 4.43
N ILE A 190 13.69 6.88 4.97
CA ILE A 190 13.38 5.56 4.42
C ILE A 190 11.87 5.26 4.47
N SER A 191 11.22 5.60 5.59
CA SER A 191 9.77 5.43 5.74
C SER A 191 9.00 6.28 4.73
N LYS A 192 9.45 7.50 4.44
CA LYS A 192 8.85 8.37 3.44
C LYS A 192 8.96 7.77 2.04
N GLU A 193 10.12 7.24 1.66
CA GLU A 193 10.29 6.57 0.36
C GLU A 193 9.43 5.30 0.26
N CYS A 194 9.30 4.53 1.35
CA CYS A 194 8.39 3.38 1.38
C CYS A 194 6.93 3.78 1.16
N ASN A 195 6.50 4.88 1.80
CA ASN A 195 5.12 5.38 1.65
C ASN A 195 4.86 5.90 0.23
N LYS A 196 5.79 6.63 -0.38
CA LYS A 196 5.64 7.07 -1.78
C LYS A 196 5.42 5.90 -2.75
N VAL A 197 6.21 4.84 -2.63
CA VAL A 197 6.06 3.66 -3.48
C VAL A 197 4.73 2.96 -3.22
N ARG A 198 4.33 2.89 -1.95
CA ARG A 198 3.03 2.34 -1.57
C ARG A 198 1.89 3.16 -2.20
N ASP A 199 1.88 4.48 -2.04
CA ASP A 199 0.81 5.35 -2.54
C ASP A 199 0.72 5.28 -4.07
N PHE A 200 1.86 5.28 -4.76
CA PHE A 200 1.92 5.05 -6.21
C PHE A 200 1.30 3.71 -6.61
N ASN A 201 1.65 2.62 -5.92
CA ASN A 201 1.10 1.29 -6.20
C ASN A 201 -0.41 1.21 -5.90
N LEU A 202 -0.88 1.91 -4.87
CA LEU A 202 -2.30 1.99 -4.53
C LEU A 202 -3.09 2.60 -5.68
N GLU A 203 -2.64 3.74 -6.20
CA GLU A 203 -3.24 4.42 -7.35
C GLU A 203 -3.20 3.53 -8.60
N LEU A 204 -2.02 2.99 -8.92
CA LEU A 204 -1.79 2.14 -10.09
C LEU A 204 -2.70 0.90 -10.07
N PHE A 205 -2.68 0.11 -8.98
CA PHE A 205 -3.46 -1.12 -8.91
C PHE A 205 -4.96 -0.84 -8.95
N SER A 206 -5.39 0.26 -8.35
CA SER A 206 -6.80 0.65 -8.34
C SER A 206 -7.27 1.10 -9.73
N GLY A 207 -6.45 1.90 -10.41
CA GLY A 207 -6.74 2.45 -11.73
C GLY A 207 -6.60 1.44 -12.86
N ASP A 208 -5.72 0.45 -12.75
CA ASP A 208 -5.54 -0.61 -13.76
C ASP A 208 -6.55 -1.76 -13.62
N GLY A 209 -7.10 -1.94 -12.41
CA GLY A 209 -8.02 -3.04 -12.10
C GLY A 209 -7.33 -4.28 -11.52
N GLU A 210 -6.14 -4.12 -10.94
CA GLU A 210 -5.32 -5.20 -10.35
C GLU A 210 -5.85 -5.62 -8.96
N LEU A 211 -7.09 -6.12 -8.91
CA LEU A 211 -7.82 -6.42 -7.67
C LEU A 211 -7.05 -7.33 -6.70
N THR A 212 -6.36 -8.36 -7.22
CA THR A 212 -5.58 -9.28 -6.38
C THR A 212 -4.44 -8.58 -5.67
N LYS A 213 -3.66 -7.75 -6.39
CA LYS A 213 -2.54 -6.99 -5.79
C LYS A 213 -3.05 -5.96 -4.80
N LEU A 214 -4.17 -5.31 -5.11
CA LEU A 214 -4.79 -4.36 -4.19
C LEU A 214 -5.27 -5.04 -2.90
N LYS A 215 -5.91 -6.21 -3.01
CA LYS A 215 -6.31 -7.03 -1.85
C LYS A 215 -5.12 -7.41 -0.99
N GLU A 216 -4.05 -7.91 -1.60
CA GLU A 216 -2.81 -8.26 -0.90
C GLU A 216 -2.25 -7.04 -0.17
N MET A 217 -2.16 -5.89 -0.84
CA MET A 217 -1.62 -4.65 -0.29
C MET A 217 -2.45 -4.09 0.88
N LEU A 218 -3.78 -4.17 0.80
CA LEU A 218 -4.69 -3.69 1.84
C LEU A 218 -4.93 -4.73 2.95
N SER A 219 -4.58 -6.00 2.74
CA SER A 219 -4.86 -7.08 3.71
C SER A 219 -4.14 -6.94 5.06
N ASP A 220 -2.96 -6.30 5.08
CA ASP A 220 -2.18 -6.09 6.30
C ASP A 220 -2.61 -4.80 7.03
N ARG A 221 -2.74 -3.70 6.28
CA ARG A 221 -3.18 -2.41 6.82
C ARG A 221 -3.68 -1.46 5.73
N TYR A 222 -4.64 -0.63 6.11
CA TYR A 222 -5.06 0.54 5.35
C TYR A 222 -5.70 1.57 6.29
N THR A 223 -5.75 2.81 5.81
CA THR A 223 -6.48 3.92 6.40
C THR A 223 -7.72 4.24 5.56
N GLN A 224 -8.66 5.01 6.10
CA GLN A 224 -9.80 5.50 5.32
C GLN A 224 -9.32 6.29 4.09
N LEU A 225 -8.31 7.13 4.26
CA LEU A 225 -7.68 7.90 3.19
C LEU A 225 -7.16 7.00 2.05
N ASP A 226 -6.55 5.86 2.38
CA ASP A 226 -6.07 4.91 1.37
C ASP A 226 -7.22 4.40 0.50
N ILE A 227 -8.30 3.92 1.13
CA ILE A 227 -9.41 3.29 0.39
C ILE A 227 -10.23 4.33 -0.38
N ASP A 228 -10.32 5.56 0.11
CA ASP A 228 -10.97 6.68 -0.58
C ASP A 228 -10.17 7.11 -1.82
N HIS A 229 -8.85 7.31 -1.70
CA HIS A 229 -7.97 7.62 -2.84
C HIS A 229 -7.93 6.49 -3.88
N ALA A 230 -7.91 5.24 -3.42
CA ALA A 230 -8.03 4.08 -4.29
C ALA A 230 -9.35 4.09 -5.06
N LEU A 231 -10.46 4.45 -4.39
CA LEU A 231 -11.79 4.46 -5.00
C LEU A 231 -11.89 5.55 -6.07
N ILE A 232 -11.30 6.73 -5.83
CA ILE A 232 -11.18 7.80 -6.84
C ILE A 232 -10.63 7.21 -8.15
N ASN A 233 -9.48 6.53 -8.09
CA ASN A 233 -8.83 5.94 -9.26
C ASN A 233 -9.68 4.83 -9.90
N ALA A 234 -10.26 3.94 -9.10
CA ALA A 234 -11.09 2.86 -9.61
C ALA A 234 -12.32 3.39 -10.37
N VAL A 235 -12.98 4.44 -9.86
CA VAL A 235 -14.11 5.10 -10.52
C VAL A 235 -13.64 5.85 -11.77
N ALA A 236 -12.54 6.62 -11.67
CA ALA A 236 -11.98 7.40 -12.77
C ALA A 236 -11.62 6.59 -14.01
N TYR A 237 -11.30 5.30 -13.83
CA TYR A 237 -10.92 4.36 -14.89
C TYR A 237 -11.90 3.18 -15.06
N GLY A 238 -13.11 3.28 -14.50
CA GLY A 238 -14.20 2.33 -14.75
C GLY A 238 -13.97 0.92 -14.20
N LYS A 239 -13.10 0.76 -13.20
CA LYS A 239 -12.71 -0.53 -12.60
C LYS A 239 -13.73 -0.98 -11.56
N LYS A 240 -14.91 -1.39 -12.03
CA LYS A 240 -16.06 -1.76 -11.19
C LYS A 240 -15.74 -2.78 -10.10
N GLU A 241 -15.04 -3.87 -10.41
CA GLU A 241 -14.74 -4.92 -9.41
C GLU A 241 -13.85 -4.40 -8.28
N VAL A 242 -12.89 -3.53 -8.61
CA VAL A 242 -12.06 -2.84 -7.63
C VAL A 242 -12.88 -1.87 -6.80
N ALA A 243 -13.72 -1.05 -7.45
CA ALA A 243 -14.56 -0.09 -6.76
C ALA A 243 -15.56 -0.78 -5.81
N ASP A 244 -16.14 -1.91 -6.20
CA ASP A 244 -17.04 -2.70 -5.35
C ASP A 244 -16.28 -3.24 -4.11
N TYR A 245 -15.05 -3.72 -4.29
CA TYR A 245 -14.20 -4.14 -3.18
C TYR A 245 -13.87 -2.98 -2.23
N LEU A 246 -13.48 -1.82 -2.76
CA LEU A 246 -13.15 -0.64 -1.94
C LEU A 246 -14.36 -0.11 -1.16
N ILE A 247 -15.54 -0.04 -1.79
CA ILE A 247 -16.79 0.29 -1.09
C ILE A 247 -17.09 -0.73 0.01
N SER A 248 -16.83 -2.03 -0.21
CA SER A 248 -17.02 -3.05 0.83
C SER A 248 -16.08 -2.88 2.04
N LEU A 249 -14.95 -2.19 1.87
CA LEU A 249 -14.05 -1.79 2.95
C LEU A 249 -14.47 -0.48 3.64
N GLY A 250 -15.51 0.19 3.13
CA GLY A 250 -16.04 1.45 3.66
C GLY A 250 -15.56 2.71 2.94
N ALA A 251 -15.04 2.61 1.71
CA ALA A 251 -14.62 3.78 0.94
C ALA A 251 -15.80 4.71 0.60
N ASP A 252 -15.60 6.01 0.74
CA ASP A 252 -16.62 7.04 0.48
C ASP A 252 -16.56 7.53 -0.97
N ILE A 253 -17.63 7.30 -1.72
CA ILE A 253 -17.73 7.72 -3.12
C ILE A 253 -17.83 9.25 -3.29
N SER A 254 -18.15 9.98 -2.22
CA SER A 254 -18.21 11.44 -2.18
C SER A 254 -16.90 12.10 -1.74
N TYR A 255 -15.87 11.30 -1.41
CA TYR A 255 -14.57 11.80 -0.99
C TYR A 255 -13.97 12.78 -2.03
N GLY A 256 -13.31 13.83 -1.53
CA GLY A 256 -12.72 14.88 -2.37
C GLY A 256 -13.75 15.71 -3.14
N ASP A 257 -14.99 15.81 -2.63
CA ASP A 257 -16.10 16.47 -3.32
C ASP A 257 -16.43 15.78 -4.66
N TYR A 258 -16.61 14.45 -4.59
CA TYR A 258 -16.88 13.57 -5.75
C TYR A 258 -15.75 13.56 -6.79
N GLU A 259 -14.51 13.67 -6.35
CA GLU A 259 -13.31 13.73 -7.19
C GLU A 259 -13.22 12.55 -8.18
N GLY A 260 -13.54 11.33 -7.73
CA GLY A 260 -13.59 10.15 -8.60
C GLY A 260 -14.60 10.27 -9.74
N VAL A 261 -15.75 10.89 -9.48
CA VAL A 261 -16.82 11.13 -10.47
C VAL A 261 -16.39 12.19 -11.48
N TYR A 262 -15.80 13.28 -10.97
CA TYR A 262 -15.19 14.31 -11.81
C TYR A 262 -14.16 13.70 -12.77
N TYR A 263 -13.24 12.87 -12.26
CA TYR A 263 -12.23 12.24 -13.10
C TYR A 263 -12.80 11.21 -14.07
N ALA A 264 -13.84 10.45 -13.71
CA ALA A 264 -14.51 9.56 -14.66
C ALA A 264 -15.05 10.35 -15.86
N VAL A 265 -15.69 11.50 -15.60
CA VAL A 265 -16.17 12.41 -16.65
C VAL A 265 -15.03 13.01 -17.46
N HIS A 266 -13.99 13.52 -16.79
CA HIS A 266 -12.81 14.10 -17.43
C HIS A 266 -12.08 13.08 -18.33
N ASN A 267 -11.98 11.83 -17.88
CA ASN A 267 -11.36 10.73 -18.60
C ASN A 267 -12.22 10.21 -19.77
N ASN A 268 -13.47 10.66 -19.88
CA ASN A 268 -14.47 10.14 -20.81
C ASN A 268 -14.80 8.66 -20.52
N GLU A 269 -14.78 8.28 -19.24
CA GLU A 269 -15.01 6.94 -18.73
C GLU A 269 -16.48 6.77 -18.32
N LEU A 270 -17.31 6.41 -19.30
CA LEU A 270 -18.76 6.30 -19.11
C LEU A 270 -19.15 5.20 -18.12
N GLU A 271 -18.42 4.09 -18.07
CA GLU A 271 -18.78 3.00 -17.17
C GLU A 271 -18.45 3.35 -15.71
N GLY A 272 -17.39 4.13 -15.48
CA GLY A 272 -17.09 4.74 -14.19
C GLY A 272 -18.20 5.68 -13.70
N LEU A 273 -18.68 6.58 -14.57
CA LEU A 273 -19.79 7.49 -14.25
C LEU A 273 -21.08 6.72 -13.94
N LYS A 274 -21.45 5.75 -14.79
CA LYS A 274 -22.63 4.91 -14.56
C LYS A 274 -22.54 4.15 -13.24
N TYR A 275 -21.36 3.63 -12.92
CA TYR A 275 -21.12 2.97 -11.65
C TYR A 275 -21.39 3.94 -10.49
N ALA A 276 -20.83 5.15 -10.51
CA ALA A 276 -21.04 6.12 -9.45
C ALA A 276 -22.52 6.48 -9.24
N ILE A 277 -23.26 6.71 -10.33
CA ILE A 277 -24.71 6.96 -10.27
C ILE A 277 -25.45 5.75 -9.70
N SER A 278 -25.05 4.52 -10.06
CA SER A 278 -25.63 3.29 -9.49
C SER A 278 -25.38 3.13 -7.98
N LYS A 279 -24.39 3.84 -7.43
CA LYS A 279 -24.07 3.90 -6.00
C LYS A 279 -24.72 5.11 -5.30
N GLY A 280 -25.57 5.87 -5.99
CA GLY A 280 -26.36 6.95 -5.42
C GLY A 280 -25.83 8.37 -5.65
N VAL A 281 -24.78 8.55 -6.46
CA VAL A 281 -24.35 9.89 -6.87
C VAL A 281 -25.43 10.52 -7.76
N ASP A 282 -25.91 11.71 -7.37
CA ASP A 282 -26.84 12.48 -8.19
C ASP A 282 -26.15 12.97 -9.47
N ILE A 283 -26.79 12.82 -10.63
CA ILE A 283 -26.28 13.34 -11.90
C ILE A 283 -26.13 14.87 -11.91
N ASN A 284 -26.83 15.55 -10.99
CA ASN A 284 -26.81 17.00 -10.82
C ASN A 284 -25.95 17.46 -9.62
N VAL A 285 -25.11 16.57 -9.07
CA VAL A 285 -24.23 16.86 -7.93
C VAL A 285 -23.37 18.11 -8.17
N ASN A 286 -23.08 18.84 -7.10
CA ASN A 286 -22.24 20.04 -7.08
C ASN A 286 -22.62 21.05 -8.17
N ASP A 287 -23.90 21.45 -8.16
CA ASP A 287 -24.47 22.43 -9.09
C ASP A 287 -24.21 22.09 -10.56
N GLY A 288 -24.35 20.80 -10.91
CA GLY A 288 -24.17 20.32 -12.28
C GLY A 288 -22.71 20.07 -12.66
N MET A 289 -21.84 19.70 -11.71
CA MET A 289 -20.44 19.36 -11.98
C MET A 289 -20.30 18.36 -13.14
N ILE A 290 -21.11 17.30 -13.16
CA ILE A 290 -21.06 16.23 -14.17
C ILE A 290 -21.33 16.77 -15.58
N ILE A 291 -22.40 17.53 -15.77
CA ILE A 291 -22.76 18.05 -17.10
C ILE A 291 -21.77 19.12 -17.58
N ASN A 292 -21.32 19.99 -16.69
CA ASN A 292 -20.34 21.02 -17.03
C ASN A 292 -19.00 20.39 -17.40
N ALA A 293 -18.44 19.50 -16.57
CA ALA A 293 -17.21 18.78 -16.89
C ALA A 293 -17.31 17.99 -18.20
N ALA A 294 -18.45 17.35 -18.47
CA ALA A 294 -18.69 16.60 -19.70
C ALA A 294 -18.63 17.46 -20.96
N ILE A 295 -19.06 18.73 -20.89
CA ILE A 295 -18.98 19.68 -22.00
C ILE A 295 -17.52 19.99 -22.34
N TYR A 296 -16.71 20.34 -21.33
CA TYR A 296 -15.26 20.56 -21.52
C TYR A 296 -14.60 19.32 -22.13
N THR A 297 -14.83 18.14 -21.56
CA THR A 297 -14.28 16.86 -22.06
C THR A 297 -14.68 16.61 -23.50
N THR A 298 -15.96 16.79 -23.82
CA THR A 298 -16.52 16.52 -25.16
C THR A 298 -15.88 17.41 -26.22
N ILE A 299 -15.65 18.69 -25.92
CA ILE A 299 -15.03 19.64 -26.84
C ILE A 299 -13.54 19.32 -27.02
N GLN A 300 -12.83 19.03 -25.94
CA GLN A 300 -11.40 18.70 -26.01
C GLN A 300 -11.13 17.37 -26.71
N LYS A 301 -11.88 16.31 -26.37
CA LYS A 301 -11.68 14.94 -26.89
C LYS A 301 -12.48 14.64 -28.16
N LYS A 302 -13.35 15.55 -28.60
CA LYS A 302 -14.27 15.37 -29.74
C LYS A 302 -15.14 14.10 -29.63
N CYS A 303 -15.53 13.74 -28.41
CA CYS A 303 -16.34 12.54 -28.13
C CYS A 303 -17.67 12.92 -27.48
N THR A 304 -18.79 12.56 -28.11
CA THR A 304 -20.13 13.01 -27.68
C THR A 304 -20.91 11.96 -26.88
N LYS A 305 -20.40 10.72 -26.79
CA LYS A 305 -21.11 9.59 -26.19
C LYS A 305 -21.46 9.85 -24.72
N LEU A 306 -20.50 10.34 -23.94
CA LEU A 306 -20.68 10.60 -22.52
C LEU A 306 -21.67 11.75 -22.28
N LEU A 307 -21.50 12.89 -22.95
CA LEU A 307 -22.43 14.02 -22.83
C LEU A 307 -23.86 13.66 -23.26
N ASN A 308 -24.03 12.92 -24.37
CA ASN A 308 -25.35 12.47 -24.79
C ASN A 308 -26.01 11.60 -23.72
N TRP A 309 -25.26 10.63 -23.18
CA TRP A 309 -25.78 9.77 -22.11
C TRP A 309 -26.19 10.59 -20.87
N ILE A 310 -25.39 11.57 -20.47
CA ILE A 310 -25.69 12.45 -19.32
C ILE A 310 -27.01 13.20 -19.53
N VAL A 311 -27.20 13.81 -20.71
CA VAL A 311 -28.43 14.55 -21.05
C VAL A 311 -29.64 13.61 -21.09
N ASP A 312 -29.48 12.43 -21.67
CA ASP A 312 -30.55 11.41 -21.74
C ASP A 312 -30.92 10.86 -20.35
N ASN A 313 -30.07 11.07 -19.33
CA ASN A 313 -30.25 10.58 -17.96
C ASN A 313 -30.58 11.69 -16.94
N LYS A 314 -31.33 12.73 -17.38
CA LYS A 314 -31.91 13.78 -16.52
C LYS A 314 -30.90 14.76 -15.91
N ALA A 315 -29.76 14.98 -16.56
CA ALA A 315 -28.93 16.13 -16.22
C ALA A 315 -29.68 17.43 -16.51
N SER A 316 -29.73 18.33 -15.52
CA SER A 316 -30.41 19.60 -15.63
C SER A 316 -29.60 20.57 -16.48
N LYS A 317 -30.21 21.04 -17.57
CA LYS A 317 -29.63 22.06 -18.44
C LYS A 317 -29.58 23.44 -17.76
N GLU A 318 -30.38 23.66 -16.73
CA GLU A 318 -30.40 24.92 -15.96
C GLU A 318 -29.09 25.11 -15.17
N LEU A 319 -28.42 24.01 -14.83
CA LEU A 319 -27.14 24.01 -14.11
C LEU A 319 -25.92 24.25 -15.01
N LEU A 320 -26.13 24.58 -16.30
CA LEU A 320 -25.03 24.96 -17.18
C LEU A 320 -24.43 26.30 -16.76
N THR A 321 -23.12 26.30 -16.51
CA THR A 321 -22.36 27.53 -16.29
C THR A 321 -22.31 28.38 -17.55
N GLN A 322 -22.01 29.67 -17.40
CA GLN A 322 -21.86 30.56 -18.56
C GLN A 322 -20.73 30.07 -19.48
N ASP A 323 -19.60 29.65 -18.91
CA ASP A 323 -18.47 29.11 -19.68
C ASP A 323 -18.87 27.88 -20.50
N SER A 324 -19.65 26.95 -19.92
CA SER A 324 -20.16 25.79 -20.65
C SER A 324 -21.09 26.18 -21.80
N LYS A 325 -21.94 27.19 -21.61
CA LYS A 325 -22.82 27.73 -22.67
C LYS A 325 -22.01 28.33 -23.80
N ASP A 326 -21.02 29.15 -23.48
CA ASP A 326 -20.14 29.81 -24.46
C ASP A 326 -19.32 28.78 -25.25
N LEU A 327 -18.82 27.75 -24.56
CA LEU A 327 -18.10 26.62 -25.16
C LEU A 327 -18.96 25.85 -26.16
N LEU A 328 -20.20 25.53 -25.79
CA LEU A 328 -21.15 24.86 -26.68
C LEU A 328 -21.50 25.73 -27.90
N GLN A 329 -21.72 27.03 -27.69
CA GLN A 329 -22.01 27.94 -28.79
C GLN A 329 -20.85 28.01 -29.79
N LYS A 330 -19.61 28.10 -29.29
CA LYS A 330 -18.42 28.30 -30.11
C LYS A 330 -17.90 27.02 -30.78
N TYR A 331 -17.95 25.89 -30.09
CA TYR A 331 -17.29 24.65 -30.53
C TYR A 331 -18.23 23.44 -30.60
N GLY A 332 -19.47 23.55 -30.13
CA GLY A 332 -20.45 22.47 -30.16
C GLY A 332 -20.98 22.17 -31.55
N THR A 333 -21.38 20.92 -31.77
CA THR A 333 -22.20 20.50 -32.91
C THR A 333 -23.61 21.09 -32.80
N LYS A 334 -24.37 21.09 -33.91
CA LYS A 334 -25.78 21.56 -33.90
C LYS A 334 -26.62 20.89 -32.80
N LYS A 335 -26.52 19.57 -32.65
CA LYS A 335 -27.20 18.80 -31.60
C LYS A 335 -26.82 19.24 -30.18
N GLN A 336 -25.58 19.68 -29.98
CA GLN A 336 -25.12 20.15 -28.67
C GLN A 336 -25.51 21.61 -28.43
N GLN A 337 -25.56 22.44 -29.47
CA GLN A 337 -26.07 23.81 -29.38
C GLN A 337 -27.57 23.81 -29.05
N GLU A 338 -28.34 22.80 -29.50
CA GLU A 338 -29.73 22.61 -29.09
C GLU A 338 -29.90 22.43 -27.56
N LEU A 339 -28.85 22.02 -26.83
CA LEU A 339 -28.89 21.95 -25.36
C LEU A 339 -29.10 23.32 -24.73
N ILE A 340 -28.55 24.39 -25.31
CA ILE A 340 -28.70 25.76 -24.80
C ILE A 340 -29.89 26.48 -25.43
N SER A 341 -30.34 26.09 -26.63
CA SER A 341 -31.48 26.73 -27.30
C SER A 341 -32.82 26.51 -26.60
N SER A 342 -33.01 25.40 -25.88
CA SER A 342 -34.26 25.13 -25.15
C SER A 342 -34.43 25.94 -23.87
N LEU A 343 -33.40 26.66 -23.40
CA LEU A 343 -33.44 27.49 -22.18
C LEU A 343 -33.91 28.93 -22.43
N TYR A 344 -33.99 29.34 -23.70
CA TYR A 344 -34.35 30.72 -24.10
C TYR A 344 -35.80 30.87 -24.60
N ILE A 345 -36.60 29.80 -24.57
CA ILE A 345 -37.99 29.81 -25.09
C ILE A 345 -39.03 30.13 -23.99
N GLU A 346 -38.65 30.11 -22.71
CA GLU A 346 -39.51 30.54 -21.61
C GLU A 346 -39.02 31.89 -21.06
N ASN A 347 -39.44 32.99 -21.68
CA ASN A 347 -39.47 34.34 -21.08
C ASN A 347 -40.63 35.14 -21.65
#